data_AF-A0A9Q0FLG2-F1
#
_entry.id   AF-A0A9Q0FLG2-F1
#
_cell.length_a   1.000
_cell.length_b   1.000
_cell.length_c   1.000
_cell.angle_alpha   90.00
_cell.angle_beta   90.00
_cell.angle_gamma   90.00
#
_symmetry.space_group_name_H-M   'P 1'
#
loop_
_entity.id
_entity.type
_entity.pdbx_description
1 polymer ?
#
loop_
_entity_poly.entity_id
_entity_poly.type
_entity_poly.pdbx_seq_one_letter_code
_entity_poly.pdbx_strand_id
1 'polypeptide(L)'
;MIATNKTPIKTITTDYGDIFECIDILKQPALDHPLLKNHKIQMTPSRQPEEDSQAQTVSDSTTPLEIPPLGCPSGTVPIRKWNKEDFERAKYISNSFSPRIEEDGIAGVNQSVSY
;
A
#
# COMPACT_ATOMS: atom_id res chain seq x y z
N MET A 1 0.53 17.11 0.61
CA MET A 1 0.07 15.94 1.40
C MET A 1 -1.42 16.07 1.51
N ILE A 2 -2.18 15.31 0.72
CA ILE A 2 -3.63 15.36 0.84
C ILE A 2 -3.99 14.57 2.11
N ALA A 3 -4.07 15.30 3.22
CA ALA A 3 -4.70 14.80 4.43
C ALA A 3 -6.18 14.62 4.13
N THR A 4 -6.55 13.42 3.66
CA THR A 4 -7.97 13.07 3.62
C THR A 4 -8.43 12.91 5.06
N ASN A 5 -9.44 13.68 5.41
CA ASN A 5 -10.05 13.79 6.73
C ASN A 5 -10.84 12.51 7.06
N LYS A 6 -10.16 11.36 7.07
CA LYS A 6 -10.75 10.04 7.20
C LYS A 6 -10.33 9.47 8.54
N THR A 7 -11.30 9.41 9.45
CA THR A 7 -11.09 8.92 10.82
C THR A 7 -10.87 7.41 10.82
N PRO A 8 -9.82 6.91 11.48
CA PRO A 8 -9.60 5.48 11.62
C PRO A 8 -10.68 4.86 12.51
N ILE A 9 -11.22 3.72 12.07
CA ILE A 9 -12.24 2.97 12.83
C ILE A 9 -11.58 2.22 13.99
N LYS A 10 -10.34 1.76 13.77
CA LYS A 10 -9.52 1.04 14.74
C LYS A 10 -8.05 1.31 14.45
N THR A 11 -7.25 1.43 15.49
CA THR A 11 -5.79 1.50 15.40
C THR A 11 -5.21 0.22 15.98
N ILE A 12 -4.23 -0.34 15.29
CA ILE A 12 -3.51 -1.55 15.70
C ILE A 12 -2.03 -1.19 15.78
N THR A 13 -1.40 -1.51 16.90
CA THR A 13 0.04 -1.38 17.07
C THR A 13 0.63 -2.78 17.16
N THR A 14 1.66 -3.03 16.37
CA THR A 14 2.39 -4.30 16.40
C THR A 14 3.45 -4.29 17.50
N ASP A 15 3.96 -5.47 17.86
CA ASP A 15 5.04 -5.60 18.83
C ASP A 15 6.34 -4.92 18.37
N TYR A 16 6.50 -4.69 17.06
CA TYR A 16 7.61 -3.96 16.45
C TYR A 16 7.42 -2.44 16.44
N GLY A 17 6.29 -1.93 16.93
CA GLY A 17 5.98 -0.50 16.98
C GLY A 17 5.36 0.06 15.69
N ASP A 18 5.11 -0.76 14.67
CA ASP A 18 4.34 -0.33 13.51
C ASP A 18 2.88 -0.04 13.88
N ILE A 19 2.36 1.06 13.36
CA ILE A 19 0.98 1.50 13.57
C ILE A 19 0.19 1.29 12.29
N PHE A 20 -0.95 0.62 12.39
CA PHE A 20 -1.90 0.43 11.31
C PHE A 20 -3.24 1.01 11.70
N GLU A 21 -3.87 1.69 10.75
CA GLU A 21 -5.20 2.26 10.89
C GLU A 21 -6.17 1.51 9.98
N CYS A 22 -7.21 0.94 10.58
CA CYS A 22 -8.30 0.32 9.83
C CYS A 22 -9.20 1.44 9.31
N ILE A 23 -9.27 1.57 7.99
CA ILE A 23 -10.06 2.58 7.30
C ILE A 23 -11.11 1.86 6.45
N ASP A 24 -12.29 2.46 6.32
CA ASP A 24 -13.34 1.99 5.41
C ASP A 24 -12.76 1.74 4.00
N ILE A 25 -13.05 0.57 3.43
CA ILE A 25 -12.50 0.12 2.16
C ILE A 25 -12.78 1.11 1.00
N LEU A 26 -13.90 1.82 1.05
CA LEU A 26 -14.27 2.83 0.04
C LEU A 26 -13.57 4.17 0.27
N LYS A 27 -12.94 4.35 1.44
CA LYS A 27 -12.25 5.58 1.81
C LYS A 27 -10.73 5.43 1.73
N GLN A 28 -10.18 4.30 1.30
CA GLN A 28 -8.72 4.19 1.19
C GLN A 28 -8.12 5.26 0.23
N PRO A 29 -6.91 5.77 0.50
CA PRO A 29 -6.27 6.83 -0.30
C PRO A 29 -6.10 6.48 -1.78
N ALA A 30 -5.95 5.20 -2.11
CA ALA A 30 -5.81 4.75 -3.50
C ALA A 30 -7.00 5.19 -4.37
N LEU A 31 -8.23 5.22 -3.81
CA LEU A 31 -9.44 5.58 -4.54
C LEU A 31 -9.59 7.09 -4.78
N ASP A 32 -8.73 7.91 -4.17
CA ASP A 32 -8.68 9.35 -4.45
C ASP A 32 -8.02 9.62 -5.82
N HIS A 33 -7.44 8.61 -6.46
CA HIS A 33 -6.88 8.70 -7.81
C HIS A 33 -7.99 8.93 -8.86
N PRO A 34 -7.88 9.92 -9.76
CA PRO A 34 -8.94 10.27 -10.73
C PRO A 34 -9.42 9.10 -11.60
N LEU A 35 -8.51 8.19 -11.98
CA LEU A 35 -8.84 7.00 -12.78
C LEU A 35 -9.67 5.96 -12.02
N LEU A 36 -9.69 6.02 -10.69
CA LEU A 36 -10.47 5.12 -9.84
C LEU A 36 -11.76 5.78 -9.34
N LYS A 37 -12.10 6.97 -9.86
CA LYS A 37 -13.37 7.63 -9.55
C LYS A 37 -14.53 6.72 -9.96
N ASN A 38 -15.39 6.38 -9.00
CA ASN A 38 -16.51 5.45 -9.15
C ASN A 38 -16.11 3.98 -9.41
N HIS A 39 -14.86 3.60 -9.17
CA HIS A 39 -14.44 2.20 -9.27
C HIS A 39 -15.22 1.34 -8.27
N LYS A 40 -15.91 0.31 -8.77
CA LYS A 40 -16.59 -0.69 -7.93
C LYS A 40 -15.57 -1.73 -7.49
N ILE A 41 -15.30 -1.76 -6.19
CA ILE A 41 -14.42 -2.77 -5.60
C ILE A 41 -15.03 -4.16 -5.79
N GLN A 42 -14.23 -5.09 -6.30
CA GLN A 42 -14.57 -6.50 -6.41
C GLN A 42 -14.10 -7.19 -5.13
N MET A 43 -15.05 -7.63 -4.29
CA MET A 43 -14.74 -8.37 -3.06
C MET A 43 -14.35 -9.83 -3.32
N THR A 44 -14.71 -10.33 -4.50
CA THR A 44 -14.40 -11.67 -4.99
C THR A 44 -13.97 -11.56 -6.45
N PRO A 45 -13.05 -12.41 -6.91
CA PRO A 45 -12.62 -12.39 -8.30
C PRO A 45 -13.80 -12.75 -9.22
N SER A 46 -13.82 -12.17 -10.43
CA SER A 46 -14.85 -12.40 -11.44
C SER A 46 -14.75 -13.77 -12.11
N ARG A 47 -13.56 -14.39 -12.06
CA ARG A 47 -13.30 -15.76 -12.46
C ARG A 47 -12.55 -16.44 -11.34
N GLN A 48 -13.00 -17.63 -10.98
CA GLN A 48 -12.24 -18.45 -10.05
C GLN A 48 -10.96 -18.89 -10.76
N PRO A 49 -9.78 -18.76 -10.14
CA PRO A 49 -8.58 -19.39 -10.66
C PRO A 49 -8.87 -20.89 -10.87
N GLU A 50 -8.50 -21.43 -12.02
CA GLU A 50 -8.52 -22.88 -12.19
C GLU A 50 -7.52 -23.45 -11.18
N GLU A 51 -8.00 -24.32 -10.30
CA GLU A 51 -7.12 -25.04 -9.38
C GLU A 51 -6.30 -26.02 -10.20
N ASP A 52 -5.04 -25.67 -10.48
CA ASP A 52 -4.07 -26.65 -10.96
C ASP A 52 -4.03 -27.79 -9.93
N SER A 53 -4.50 -28.98 -10.32
CA SER A 53 -4.65 -30.15 -9.43
C SER A 53 -3.31 -30.74 -8.96
N GLN A 54 -2.21 -29.99 -9.06
CA GLN A 54 -0.97 -30.30 -8.36
C GLN A 54 -1.07 -29.73 -6.95
N ALA A 55 -1.80 -30.45 -6.09
CA ALA A 55 -1.54 -30.42 -4.67
C ALA A 55 -0.13 -30.98 -4.43
N GLN A 56 0.90 -30.21 -4.75
CA GLN A 56 2.16 -30.34 -4.04
C GLN A 56 1.82 -29.94 -2.61
N THR A 57 1.97 -30.89 -1.70
CA THR A 57 2.14 -30.60 -0.28
C THR A 57 3.40 -29.75 -0.16
N VAL A 58 3.26 -28.45 -0.41
CA VAL A 58 4.28 -27.48 -0.08
C VAL A 58 4.23 -27.43 1.44
N SER A 59 5.17 -28.14 2.06
CA SER A 59 5.49 -27.95 3.46
C SER A 59 5.56 -26.45 3.73
N ASP A 60 4.75 -25.97 4.68
CA ASP A 60 4.68 -24.62 5.22
C ASP A 60 6.07 -24.08 5.61
N SER A 61 6.88 -23.70 4.63
CA SER A 61 8.20 -23.11 4.85
C SER A 61 8.51 -22.00 3.86
N THR A 62 7.49 -21.41 3.23
CA THR A 62 7.49 -19.96 3.07
C THR A 62 6.70 -19.46 4.24
N THR A 63 7.33 -18.92 5.29
CA THR A 63 6.59 -18.05 6.17
C THR A 63 6.04 -16.95 5.27
N PRO A 64 4.71 -16.86 5.02
CA PRO A 64 4.19 -15.54 4.68
C PRO A 64 4.73 -14.66 5.79
N LEU A 65 5.28 -13.47 5.47
CA LEU A 65 5.58 -12.48 6.52
C LEU A 65 4.45 -12.60 7.54
N GLU A 66 4.77 -13.10 8.74
CA GLU A 66 3.77 -13.40 9.78
C GLU A 66 3.32 -12.04 10.28
N ILE A 67 2.62 -11.33 9.41
CA ILE A 67 1.82 -10.19 9.75
C ILE A 67 0.67 -10.88 10.46
N PRO A 68 0.61 -10.87 11.81
CA PRO A 68 -0.56 -11.38 12.50
C PRO A 68 -1.77 -10.78 11.81
N PRO A 69 -2.82 -11.56 11.48
CA PRO A 69 -3.94 -11.06 10.70
C PRO A 69 -4.40 -9.78 11.38
N LEU A 70 -4.11 -8.63 10.75
CA LEU A 70 -4.44 -7.34 11.31
C LEU A 70 -5.97 -7.34 11.34
N GLY A 71 -6.51 -7.56 12.54
CA GLY A 71 -7.92 -7.84 12.80
C GLY A 71 -8.76 -6.58 12.63
N CYS A 72 -8.70 -6.01 11.43
CA CYS A 72 -9.57 -4.95 10.98
C CYS A 72 -10.98 -5.54 10.78
N PRO A 73 -12.03 -4.84 11.22
CA PRO A 73 -13.40 -5.27 10.99
C PRO A 73 -13.69 -5.49 9.50
N SER A 74 -14.66 -6.35 9.20
CA SER A 74 -15.11 -6.54 7.81
C SER A 74 -15.53 -5.21 7.17
N GLY A 75 -15.20 -5.03 5.89
CA GLY A 75 -15.42 -3.76 5.17
C GLY A 75 -14.36 -2.69 5.44
N THR A 76 -13.28 -3.02 6.15
CA THR A 76 -12.15 -2.10 6.38
C THR A 76 -10.83 -2.73 5.94
N VAL A 77 -9.86 -1.87 5.65
CA VAL A 77 -8.50 -2.27 5.24
C VAL A 77 -7.47 -1.67 6.19
N PRO A 78 -6.43 -2.43 6.60
CA PRO A 78 -5.34 -1.88 7.39
C PRO A 78 -4.44 -0.99 6.51
N ILE A 79 -4.22 0.24 6.95
CA ILE A 79 -3.29 1.20 6.31
C ILE A 79 -2.16 1.51 7.28
N ARG A 80 -0.91 1.19 6.89
CA ARG A 80 0.27 1.49 7.72
C ARG A 80 0.46 3.00 7.81
N LYS A 81 0.58 3.52 9.03
CA LYS A 81 0.93 4.91 9.30
C LYS A 81 2.43 5.12 9.14
N TRP A 82 2.78 6.22 8.50
CA TRP A 82 4.16 6.68 8.39
C TRP A 82 4.60 7.32 9.70
N ASN A 83 5.73 6.89 10.25
CA ASN A 83 6.41 7.59 11.32
C ASN A 83 7.51 8.52 10.76
N LYS A 84 8.21 9.24 11.64
CA LYS A 84 9.25 10.20 11.22
C LYS A 84 10.42 9.47 10.58
N GLU A 85 10.76 8.30 11.09
CA GLU A 85 11.88 7.48 10.66
C GLU A 85 11.63 6.92 9.24
N ASP A 86 10.41 6.49 8.94
CA ASP A 86 9.96 6.07 7.62
C ASP A 86 10.09 7.23 6.62
N PHE A 87 9.69 8.44 7.04
CA PHE A 87 9.79 9.64 6.19
C PHE A 87 11.24 10.01 5.88
N GLU A 88 12.13 10.02 6.87
CA GLU A 88 13.56 10.29 6.65
C GLU A 88 14.23 9.21 5.80
N ARG A 89 13.87 7.94 6.01
CA ARG A 89 14.35 6.83 5.17
C ARG A 89 13.90 7.00 3.72
N ALA A 90 12.64 7.36 3.49
CA ALA A 90 12.14 7.60 2.13
C ALA A 90 12.82 8.78 1.45
N LYS A 91 13.14 9.86 2.18
CA LYS A 91 13.95 10.97 1.65
C LYS A 91 15.35 10.51 1.25
N TYR A 92 16.02 9.75 2.11
CA TYR A 92 17.35 9.23 1.82
C TYR A 92 17.34 8.36 0.56
N ILE A 93 16.37 7.44 0.47
CA ILE A 93 16.17 6.59 -0.71
C ILE A 93 15.95 7.47 -1.95
N SER A 94 15.00 8.40 -1.91
CA SER A 94 14.74 9.34 -3.00
C SER A 94 16.00 10.08 -3.47
N ASN A 95 16.82 10.56 -2.54
CA ASN A 95 18.04 11.31 -2.87
C ASN A 95 19.15 10.40 -3.41
N SER A 96 19.23 9.16 -2.92
CA SER A 96 20.23 8.17 -3.35
C SER A 96 19.94 7.58 -4.74
N PHE A 97 18.66 7.58 -5.15
CA PHE A 97 18.21 7.11 -6.46
C PHE A 97 17.94 8.25 -7.45
N SER A 98 18.25 9.51 -7.11
CA SER A 98 18.30 10.59 -8.10
C SER A 98 19.31 10.17 -9.18
N PRO A 99 18.89 9.97 -10.44
CA PRO A 99 19.85 9.76 -11.51
C PRO A 99 20.76 11.00 -11.52
N ARG A 100 22.08 10.78 -11.50
CA ARG A 100 22.98 11.81 -12.00
C ARG A 100 22.51 12.10 -13.41
N ILE A 101 21.99 13.30 -13.65
CA ILE A 101 21.88 13.80 -15.01
C ILE A 101 23.32 14.00 -15.47
N GLU A 102 23.90 13.00 -16.12
CA GLU A 102 24.96 13.27 -17.10
C GLU A 102 24.29 14.00 -18.26
N GLU A 103 24.82 15.18 -18.60
CA GLU A 103 24.27 16.13 -19.55
C GLU A 103 24.32 15.67 -21.02
N ASP A 104 23.88 14.45 -21.33
CA ASP A 104 23.67 14.04 -22.72
C ASP A 104 22.17 13.92 -22.98
N GLY A 105 21.62 15.01 -23.54
CA GLY A 105 20.20 15.31 -23.59
C GLY A 105 19.34 14.25 -24.27
N ILE A 106 18.26 13.87 -23.58
CA ILE A 106 17.03 13.37 -24.18
C ILE A 106 15.85 14.05 -23.48
N ALA A 107 14.97 14.66 -24.28
CA ALA A 107 13.83 15.45 -23.86
C ALA A 107 12.66 14.61 -23.29
N GLY A 108 11.98 15.17 -22.28
CA GLY A 108 10.66 14.73 -21.77
C GLY A 108 10.78 13.78 -20.57
N VAL A 109 10.10 13.97 -19.43
CA VAL A 109 8.78 14.55 -19.16
C VAL A 109 8.86 15.29 -17.81
N ASN A 110 8.49 16.57 -17.79
CA ASN A 110 8.25 17.29 -16.54
C ASN A 110 6.96 16.74 -15.92
N GLN A 111 7.07 15.81 -14.99
CA GLN A 111 5.94 15.50 -14.11
C GLN A 111 6.10 16.33 -12.84
N SER A 112 5.57 17.55 -12.92
CA SER A 112 5.35 18.38 -11.73
C SER A 112 4.39 17.65 -10.80
N VAL A 113 4.93 17.03 -9.77
CA VAL A 113 4.15 16.61 -8.60
C VAL A 113 3.90 17.86 -7.77
N SER A 114 2.82 18.57 -8.10
CA SER A 114 2.30 19.65 -7.26
C SER A 114 1.44 19.04 -6.14
N TYR A 115 1.63 19.59 -4.93
CA TYR A 115 1.23 19.03 -3.63
C TYR A 115 -0.26 19.03 -3.30
#